data_AF-A0A5C6V595-F1
#
_entry.id   AF-A0A5C6V595-F1
#
_cell.length_a   1.000
_cell.length_b   1.000
_cell.length_c   1.000
_cell.angle_alpha   90.00
_cell.angle_beta   90.00
_cell.angle_gamma   90.00
#
_symmetry.space_group_name_H-M   'P 1'
#
loop_
_entity.id
_entity.type
_entity.pdbx_description
1 polymer ?
#
loop_
_entity_poly.entity_id
_entity_poly.type
_entity_poly.pdbx_seq_one_letter_code
_entity_poly.pdbx_strand_id
1 'polypeptide(L)'
;MNRIDPWMQIVSGLRGRTRFVAQPNPIPAARGKRERCGSMTTAMANAVSIRRIEWQTTCTILVSWSDSTLGRFEDQTWRAGFARTSGICGLTGVPVRRGDAVFRPLQKGGVLPRNALDMIRADTLRAPQNSLETGH
;
A
#
# COMPACT_ATOMS: atom_id res chain seq x y z
N MET A 1 19.92 -33.83 25.28
CA MET A 1 19.16 -33.20 24.17
C MET A 1 18.62 -31.85 24.62
N ASN A 2 19.30 -30.76 24.29
CA ASN A 2 18.82 -29.40 24.60
C ASN A 2 17.96 -28.93 23.42
N ARG A 3 16.65 -29.20 23.47
CA ARG A 3 15.72 -28.71 22.45
C ARG A 3 15.46 -27.24 22.74
N ILE A 4 16.15 -26.36 22.02
CA ILE A 4 15.85 -24.94 22.02
C ILE A 4 14.40 -24.80 21.53
N ASP A 5 13.53 -24.34 22.41
CA ASP A 5 12.14 -24.06 22.07
C ASP A 5 12.09 -22.84 21.13
N PRO A 6 11.62 -22.99 19.89
CA PRO A 6 11.62 -21.90 18.91
C PRO A 6 10.80 -20.69 19.37
N TRP A 7 9.80 -20.92 20.23
CA TRP A 7 8.95 -19.87 20.77
C TRP A 7 9.67 -19.01 21.81
N MET A 8 10.52 -19.61 22.65
CA MET A 8 11.36 -18.86 23.61
C MET A 8 12.35 -17.90 22.93
N GLN A 9 12.88 -18.23 21.74
CA GLN A 9 13.74 -17.31 20.97
C GLN A 9 12.97 -16.05 20.55
N ILE A 10 11.73 -16.22 20.08
CA ILE A 10 10.86 -15.13 19.64
C ILE A 10 10.47 -14.24 20.84
N VAL A 11 10.05 -14.85 21.95
CA VAL A 11 9.66 -14.12 23.16
C VAL A 11 10.85 -13.36 23.76
N SER A 12 12.06 -13.93 23.73
CA SER A 12 13.27 -13.27 24.23
C SER A 12 13.69 -12.10 23.34
N GLY A 13 13.56 -12.23 22.02
CA GLY A 13 13.86 -11.15 21.07
C GLY A 13 12.92 -9.93 21.19
N LEU A 14 11.68 -10.14 21.63
CA LEU A 14 10.71 -9.06 21.85
C LEU A 14 10.96 -8.31 23.18
N ARG A 15 11.50 -9.00 24.19
CA ARG A 15 11.84 -8.39 25.50
C ARG A 15 13.08 -7.48 25.43
N GLY A 16 13.95 -7.67 24.44
CA GLY A 16 15.19 -6.90 24.27
C GLY A 16 15.11 -5.65 23.37
N ARG A 17 13.94 -5.30 22.84
CA ARG A 17 13.80 -4.23 21.83
C ARG A 17 13.25 -2.90 22.34
N THR A 18 13.20 -2.72 23.65
CA THR A 18 12.94 -1.42 24.25
C THR A 18 14.27 -0.76 24.63
N ARG A 19 14.59 0.29 23.86
CA ARG A 19 15.36 1.50 24.18
C ARG A 19 16.39 1.81 23.08
N PHE A 20 15.91 2.35 21.97
CA PHE A 20 16.72 3.35 21.26
C PHE A 20 16.76 4.59 22.16
N VAL A 21 17.75 4.64 23.05
CA VAL A 21 18.10 5.88 23.75
C VAL A 21 18.77 6.78 22.71
N ALA A 22 18.00 7.70 22.13
CA ALA A 22 18.56 8.83 21.42
C ALA A 22 19.31 9.68 22.45
N GLN A 23 20.64 9.59 22.44
CA GLN A 23 21.49 10.56 23.15
C GLN A 23 21.45 11.89 22.39
N PRO A 24 21.16 13.03 23.03
CA PRO A 24 21.29 14.33 22.39
C PRO A 24 22.73 14.85 22.57
N ASN A 25 23.48 14.96 21.47
CA ASN A 25 24.68 15.80 21.42
C ASN A 25 24.30 17.19 20.89
N PRO A 26 24.66 18.31 21.55
CA PRO A 26 24.33 19.65 21.05
C PRO A 26 25.55 20.33 20.42
N ILE A 27 25.58 20.55 19.10
CA ILE A 27 26.45 21.58 18.48
C ILE A 27 25.85 22.10 17.14
N PRO A 28 26.28 23.26 16.60
CA PRO A 28 25.60 24.55 16.68
C PRO A 28 25.03 25.01 15.32
N ALA A 29 24.29 26.12 15.35
CA ALA A 29 23.69 26.76 14.18
C ALA A 29 24.73 27.12 13.10
N ALA A 30 24.67 26.46 11.95
CA ALA A 30 25.33 26.89 10.73
C ALA A 30 24.39 26.72 9.52
N ARG A 31 24.07 27.85 8.89
CA ARG A 31 23.37 27.95 7.61
C ARG A 31 24.14 27.15 6.54
N GLY A 32 23.55 26.07 6.06
CA GLY A 32 24.06 25.29 4.92
C GLY A 32 22.91 24.86 4.00
N LYS A 33 22.98 25.25 2.73
CA LYS A 33 22.00 24.94 1.68
C LYS A 33 22.40 23.63 0.99
N ARG A 34 21.82 22.50 1.40
CA ARG A 34 21.71 21.16 0.74
C ARG A 34 21.48 20.16 1.88
N GLU A 35 20.59 19.18 1.81
CA GLU A 35 20.23 18.32 0.70
C GLU A 35 18.72 18.07 0.74
N ARG A 36 18.05 18.17 -0.42
CA ARG A 36 16.68 17.69 -0.56
C ARG A 36 16.76 16.19 -0.31
N CYS A 37 16.16 15.72 0.79
CA CYS A 37 15.97 14.29 1.08
C CYS A 37 14.99 13.69 0.05
N GLY A 38 15.45 13.59 -1.19
CA GLY A 38 14.79 12.89 -2.28
C GLY A 38 15.25 11.45 -2.29
N SER A 39 14.96 10.71 -1.21
CA SER A 39 15.08 9.25 -1.20
C SER A 39 14.38 8.61 0.01
N MET A 40 13.20 9.12 0.37
CA MET A 40 12.26 8.44 1.28
C MET A 40 10.89 8.20 0.62
N THR A 41 10.71 8.62 -0.63
CA THR A 41 9.43 8.55 -1.34
C THR A 41 9.11 7.19 -1.95
N THR A 42 9.97 6.18 -1.79
CA THR A 42 9.77 4.84 -2.37
C THR A 42 9.86 3.69 -1.35
N ALA A 43 10.40 3.92 -0.15
CA ALA A 43 10.64 2.83 0.82
C ALA A 43 9.38 2.31 1.53
N MET A 44 8.26 3.02 1.44
CA MET A 44 6.95 2.60 1.90
C MET A 44 5.91 2.79 0.78
N ALA A 45 6.17 2.28 -0.42
CA ALA A 45 5.06 1.87 -1.27
C ALA A 45 4.44 0.68 -0.53
N ASN A 46 3.55 1.01 0.41
CA ASN A 46 2.72 0.16 1.24
C ASN A 46 2.94 -1.35 1.04
N ALA A 47 3.35 -2.07 2.09
CA ALA A 47 3.31 -3.54 2.13
C ALA A 47 1.86 -4.07 2.18
N VAL A 48 1.00 -3.43 1.38
CA VAL A 48 -0.38 -3.77 1.09
C VAL A 48 -0.32 -4.99 0.21
N SER A 49 -0.40 -6.14 0.87
CA SER A 49 -0.61 -7.41 0.20
C SER A 49 -2.05 -7.44 -0.30
N ILE A 50 -2.23 -7.15 -1.59
CA ILE A 50 -3.52 -7.35 -2.26
C ILE A 50 -3.78 -8.86 -2.33
N ARG A 51 -4.85 -9.32 -1.70
CA ARG A 51 -5.20 -10.74 -1.60
C ARG A 51 -6.28 -11.16 -2.60
N ARG A 52 -7.21 -10.25 -2.92
CA ARG A 52 -8.32 -10.54 -3.84
C ARG A 52 -8.74 -9.27 -4.54
N ILE A 53 -9.08 -9.40 -5.82
CA ILE A 53 -9.73 -8.37 -6.63
C ILE A 53 -10.96 -8.99 -7.26
N GLU A 54 -12.11 -8.35 -7.11
CA GLU A 54 -13.38 -8.77 -7.71
C GLU A 54 -14.00 -7.61 -8.48
N TRP A 55 -14.44 -7.84 -9.71
CA TRP A 55 -15.13 -6.83 -10.50
C TRP A 55 -16.60 -6.71 -10.06
N GLN A 56 -17.07 -5.49 -9.86
CA GLN A 56 -18.50 -5.20 -9.59
C GLN A 56 -19.19 -4.63 -10.83
N THR A 57 -18.46 -3.82 -11.59
CA THR A 57 -18.86 -3.26 -12.88
C THR A 57 -17.63 -3.17 -13.77
N THR A 58 -17.77 -2.72 -15.01
CA THR A 58 -16.62 -2.48 -15.91
C THR A 58 -15.65 -1.40 -15.40
N CYS A 59 -16.06 -0.58 -14.43
CA CYS A 59 -15.28 0.56 -13.90
C CYS A 59 -15.08 0.51 -12.38
N THR A 60 -15.56 -0.53 -11.70
CA THR A 60 -15.52 -0.63 -10.23
C THR A 60 -15.09 -2.03 -9.82
N ILE A 61 -14.17 -2.09 -8.87
CA ILE A 61 -13.66 -3.34 -8.28
C ILE A 61 -13.76 -3.30 -6.76
N LEU A 62 -13.85 -4.46 -6.14
CA LEU A 62 -13.60 -4.69 -4.72
C LEU A 62 -12.18 -5.21 -4.56
N VAL A 63 -11.44 -4.63 -3.63
CA VAL A 63 -10.06 -5.01 -3.32
C VAL A 63 -10.00 -5.40 -1.86
N SER A 64 -9.63 -6.65 -1.61
CA SER A 64 -9.26 -7.12 -0.28
C SER A 64 -7.75 -7.08 -0.12
N TRP A 65 -7.27 -6.40 0.91
CA TRP A 65 -5.85 -6.17 1.13
C TRP A 65 -5.50 -6.16 2.62
N SER A 66 -4.22 -6.34 2.93
CA SER A 66 -3.73 -6.26 4.31
C SER A 66 -2.43 -5.49 4.36
N ASP A 67 -2.30 -4.65 5.38
CA ASP A 67 -1.08 -3.92 5.70
C ASP A 67 -0.58 -4.34 7.09
N SER A 68 0.73 -4.45 7.25
CA SER A 68 1.35 -4.90 8.50
C SER A 68 1.16 -3.93 9.67
N THR A 69 0.78 -2.68 9.41
CA THR A 69 0.56 -1.64 10.42
C THR A 69 -0.92 -1.31 10.64
N LEU A 70 -1.76 -1.49 9.62
CA LEU A 70 -3.18 -1.09 9.62
C LEU A 70 -4.17 -2.26 9.70
N GLY A 71 -3.69 -3.50 9.49
CA GLY A 71 -4.52 -4.69 9.51
C GLY A 71 -5.12 -5.05 8.16
N ARG A 72 -6.23 -5.78 8.17
CA ARG A 72 -6.89 -6.32 6.97
C ARG A 72 -8.14 -5.51 6.64
N PHE A 73 -8.28 -5.22 5.36
CA PHE A 73 -9.44 -4.57 4.77
C PHE A 73 -10.06 -5.53 3.77
N GLU A 74 -11.34 -5.85 3.97
CA GLU A 74 -12.09 -6.76 3.10
C GLU A 74 -12.95 -5.92 2.16
N ASP A 75 -12.91 -6.28 0.88
CA ASP A 75 -13.81 -5.78 -0.17
C ASP A 75 -13.98 -4.25 -0.19
N GLN A 76 -12.85 -3.54 -0.10
CA GLN A 76 -12.85 -2.09 -0.26
C GLN A 76 -13.20 -1.73 -1.70
N THR A 77 -14.10 -0.78 -1.91
CA THR A 77 -14.51 -0.33 -3.25
C THR A 77 -13.46 0.59 -3.87
N TRP A 78 -13.03 0.28 -5.09
CA TRP A 78 -12.11 1.06 -5.91
C TRP A 78 -12.74 1.35 -7.27
N ARG A 79 -12.44 2.52 -7.84
CA ARG A 79 -13.04 3.00 -9.09
C ARG A 79 -11.96 3.37 -10.12
N ALA A 80 -12.24 3.06 -11.37
CA ALA A 80 -11.42 3.43 -12.52
C ALA A 80 -11.35 4.96 -12.68
N GLY A 81 -10.21 5.44 -13.16
CA GLY A 81 -9.98 6.81 -13.55
C GLY A 81 -8.53 7.01 -13.97
N PHE A 82 -8.04 8.25 -13.86
CA PHE A 82 -6.67 8.58 -14.22
C PHE A 82 -5.82 8.96 -13.00
N ALA A 83 -4.54 8.60 -13.05
CA ALA A 83 -3.57 8.91 -12.02
C ALA A 83 -3.36 10.42 -11.94
N ARG A 84 -3.62 11.01 -10.76
CA ARG A 84 -3.47 12.46 -10.53
C ARG A 84 -2.02 12.84 -10.21
N THR A 85 -1.25 11.89 -9.70
CA THR A 85 0.16 11.99 -9.35
C THR A 85 0.88 10.72 -9.84
N SER A 86 2.20 10.81 -9.98
CA SER A 86 3.03 9.61 -10.15
C SER A 86 3.07 8.79 -8.86
N GLY A 87 3.25 7.48 -9.00
CA GLY A 87 3.27 6.53 -7.89
C GLY A 87 3.68 5.14 -8.35
N ILE A 88 3.30 4.13 -7.58
CA ILE A 88 3.59 2.72 -7.86
C ILE A 88 2.27 1.95 -7.88
N CYS A 89 2.17 0.96 -8.75
CA CYS A 89 1.07 0.02 -8.79
C CYS A 89 1.13 -0.90 -7.57
N GLY A 90 0.15 -0.82 -6.66
CA GLY A 90 0.09 -1.67 -5.46
C GLY A 90 -0.06 -3.17 -5.75
N LEU A 91 -0.45 -3.54 -6.97
CA LEU A 91 -0.58 -4.94 -7.38
C LEU A 91 0.72 -5.51 -7.96
N THR A 92 1.46 -4.72 -8.76
CA THR A 92 2.59 -5.23 -9.55
C THR A 92 3.93 -4.58 -9.21
N GLY A 93 3.95 -3.51 -8.42
CA GLY A 93 5.14 -2.71 -8.14
C GLY A 93 5.62 -1.85 -9.33
N VAL A 94 4.94 -1.90 -10.48
CA VAL A 94 5.32 -1.14 -11.67
C VAL A 94 5.02 0.36 -11.47
N PRO A 95 5.89 1.27 -11.96
CA PRO A 95 5.62 2.71 -11.89
C PRO A 95 4.32 3.13 -12.58
N VAL A 96 3.63 4.08 -11.95
CA VAL A 96 2.46 4.77 -12.48
C VAL A 96 2.83 6.22 -12.72
N ARG A 97 2.54 6.73 -13.92
CA ARG A 97 2.71 8.14 -14.27
C ARG A 97 1.39 8.88 -14.18
N ARG A 98 1.46 10.19 -13.94
CA ARG A 98 0.28 11.05 -14.05
C ARG A 98 -0.36 10.90 -15.44
N GLY A 99 -1.67 10.68 -15.46
CA GLY A 99 -2.43 10.43 -16.69
C GLY A 99 -2.63 8.96 -17.03
N ASP A 100 -1.93 8.03 -16.38
CA ASP A 100 -2.16 6.59 -16.58
C ASP A 100 -3.56 6.18 -16.10
N ALA A 101 -4.18 5.23 -16.81
CA ALA A 101 -5.42 4.60 -16.39
C ALA A 101 -5.17 3.73 -15.15
N VAL A 102 -5.91 3.99 -14.07
CA VAL A 102 -5.74 3.34 -12.77
C VAL A 102 -7.07 3.12 -12.05
N PHE A 103 -7.11 2.14 -11.16
CA PHE A 103 -8.11 2.03 -10.10
C PHE A 103 -7.58 2.70 -8.83
N ARG A 104 -8.46 3.44 -8.15
CA ARG A 104 -8.16 4.16 -6.90
C ARG A 104 -9.24 3.89 -5.86
N PRO A 105 -8.93 3.87 -4.55
CA PRO A 105 -9.94 3.72 -3.51
C PRO A 105 -11.03 4.79 -3.62
N LEU A 106 -12.29 4.35 -3.51
CA LEU A 106 -13.41 5.26 -3.48
C LEU A 106 -13.45 6.00 -2.14
N GLN A 107 -13.59 7.33 -2.19
CA GLN A 107 -13.81 8.14 -1.00
C GLN A 107 -15.29 8.03 -0.59
N LYS A 108 -15.55 7.58 0.64
CA LYS A 108 -16.90 7.53 1.21
C LYS A 108 -17.04 8.64 2.26
N GLY A 109 -18.09 9.44 2.16
CA GLY A 109 -18.42 10.47 3.16
C GLY A 109 -17.41 11.61 3.32
N GLY A 110 -16.64 11.94 2.26
CA GLY A 110 -15.67 13.04 2.29
C GLY A 110 -14.38 12.76 3.07
N VAL A 111 -14.29 11.63 3.75
CA VAL A 111 -13.08 11.19 4.46
C VAL A 111 -12.16 10.46 3.48
N LEU A 112 -10.92 10.93 3.37
CA LEU A 112 -9.90 10.24 2.59
C LEU A 112 -9.52 8.93 3.28
N PRO A 113 -9.61 7.78 2.59
CA PRO A 113 -9.08 6.56 3.16
C PRO A 113 -7.56 6.67 3.28
N ARG A 114 -6.95 5.97 4.24
CA ARG A 114 -5.49 6.05 4.47
C ARG A 114 -4.68 5.63 3.24
N ASN A 115 -5.21 4.71 2.46
CA ASN A 115 -4.63 4.29 1.18
C ASN A 115 -5.09 5.15 -0.01
N ALA A 116 -5.59 6.38 0.18
CA ALA A 116 -6.14 7.22 -0.89
C ALA A 116 -5.17 7.52 -2.05
N LEU A 117 -3.86 7.36 -1.83
CA LEU A 117 -2.82 7.55 -2.83
C LEU A 117 -2.43 6.26 -3.55
N ASP A 118 -2.90 5.10 -3.08
CA ASP A 118 -2.62 3.83 -3.72
C ASP A 118 -3.35 3.72 -5.06
N MET A 119 -2.69 3.04 -5.99
CA MET A 119 -3.14 2.90 -7.37
C MET A 119 -2.91 1.47 -7.85
N ILE A 120 -3.81 0.98 -8.69
CA ILE A 120 -3.61 -0.25 -9.47
C ILE A 120 -3.74 0.12 -10.94
N ARG A 121 -2.74 -0.18 -11.78
CA ARG A 121 -2.83 0.15 -13.21
C ARG A 121 -3.96 -0.65 -13.86
N ALA A 122 -4.79 0.02 -14.65
CA ALA A 122 -5.97 -0.61 -15.24
C ALA A 122 -5.60 -1.74 -16.23
N ASP A 123 -4.46 -1.62 -16.90
CA ASP A 123 -3.95 -2.63 -17.85
C ASP A 123 -3.48 -3.93 -17.18
N THR A 124 -3.26 -3.92 -15.86
CA THR A 124 -2.88 -5.13 -15.11
C THR A 124 -4.08 -6.01 -14.77
N LEU A 125 -5.30 -5.46 -14.82
CA LEU A 125 -6.52 -6.19 -14.56
C LEU A 125 -7.16 -6.62 -15.87
N ARG A 126 -7.46 -7.91 -16.01
CA ARG A 126 -8.29 -8.39 -17.11
C ARG A 126 -9.71 -7.91 -16.87
N ALA A 127 -10.31 -7.30 -17.89
CA ALA A 127 -11.72 -6.90 -17.86
C ALA A 127 -12.61 -8.11 -17.51
N PRO A 128 -13.73 -7.91 -16.80
CA PRO A 128 -14.65 -8.99 -16.52
C PRO A 128 -15.15 -9.55 -17.85
N GLN A 129 -15.00 -10.86 -18.05
CA GLN A 129 -15.68 -11.54 -19.14
C GLN A 129 -17.14 -11.65 -18.74
N ASN A 130 -17.95 -10.67 -19.16
CA ASN A 130 -19.39 -10.84 -19.11
C ASN A 130 -19.74 -12.01 -20.04
N SER A 131 -19.98 -13.18 -19.47
CA SER A 131 -20.74 -14.23 -20.12
C SER A 131 -22.15 -13.67 -20.32
N LEU A 132 -22.36 -12.99 -21.45
CA LEU A 132 -23.67 -12.68 -21.97
C LEU A 132 -24.31 -14.01 -22.36
N GLU A 133 -24.89 -14.73 -21.40
CA GLU A 133 -26.00 -15.63 -21.71
C GLU A 133 -27.19 -14.74 -22.06
N THR A 134 -27.23 -14.32 -23.34
CA THR A 134 -28.47 -13.88 -23.96
C THR A 134 -29.33 -15.13 -24.15
N GLY A 135 -30.17 -15.40 -23.16
CA GLY A 135 -31.23 -16.40 -23.26
C GLY A 135 -32.19 -16.01 -24.38
N HIS A 136 -32.36 -16.95 -25.31
CA HIS A 136 -33.26 -16.95 -26.45
C HIS A 136 -34.73 -17.02 -26.06
#